data_AF-A0A9Q3PD35-F1
#
_entry.id   AF-A0A9Q3PD35-F1
#
_cell.length_a   1.000
_cell.length_b   1.000
_cell.length_c   1.000
_cell.angle_alpha   90.00
_cell.angle_beta   90.00
_cell.angle_gamma   90.00
#
_symmetry.space_group_name_H-M   'P 1'
#
loop_
_entity.id
_entity.type
_entity.pdbx_description
1 polymer ?
#
loop_
_entity_poly.entity_id
_entity_poly.type
_entity_poly.pdbx_seq_one_letter_code
_entity_poly.pdbx_strand_id
1 'polypeptide(L)'
;MRDELIDVLYTYTNAFASDNKPLGAIKVHEVDITLNIDRPYPPVLRRPAYPANPRAREALEKNIQELIQLGVLRKVSHNEEVEVTTPVIIACHNDKSGMVGDFRAFNTYTVPDRYPIPGIQETLTQVYNINGCIERLSPKFFDA
;
A
#
# COMPACT_ATOMS: atom_id res chain seq x y z
N MET A 1 18.36 -29.02 3.49
CA MET A 1 17.37 -28.07 4.06
C MET A 1 17.84 -26.62 4.05
N ARG A 2 18.93 -26.22 4.74
CA ARG A 2 19.40 -24.81 4.69
C ARG A 2 19.90 -24.42 3.30
N ASP A 3 20.71 -25.27 2.67
CA ASP A 3 21.30 -24.98 1.35
C ASP A 3 20.24 -24.99 0.25
N GLU A 4 19.25 -25.88 0.33
CA GLU A 4 18.09 -25.91 -0.57
C GLU A 4 17.24 -24.64 -0.46
N LEU A 5 17.04 -24.11 0.75
CA LEU A 5 16.29 -22.87 0.94
C LEU A 5 17.04 -21.67 0.35
N ILE A 6 18.36 -21.63 0.54
CA ILE A 6 19.22 -20.60 -0.03
C ILE A 6 19.19 -20.67 -1.56
N ASP A 7 19.23 -21.88 -2.12
CA ASP A 7 19.12 -22.10 -3.57
C ASP A 7 17.78 -21.60 -4.13
N VAL A 8 16.67 -21.80 -3.41
CA VAL A 8 15.36 -21.25 -3.78
C VAL A 8 15.35 -19.71 -3.72
N LEU A 9 15.91 -19.11 -2.67
CA LEU A 9 15.99 -17.65 -2.54
C LEU A 9 16.82 -17.02 -3.67
N TYR A 10 17.92 -17.67 -4.06
CA TYR A 10 18.73 -17.22 -5.20
C TYR A 10 18.02 -17.46 -6.52
N THR A 11 17.41 -18.62 -6.73
CA THR A 11 16.70 -18.96 -7.98
C THR A 11 15.54 -17.99 -8.24
N TYR A 12 14.77 -17.65 -7.20
CA TYR A 12 13.61 -16.77 -7.31
C TYR A 12 13.85 -15.39 -6.69
N THR A 13 15.03 -14.80 -6.89
CA THR A 13 15.41 -13.55 -6.21
C THR A 13 14.45 -12.38 -6.46
N ASN A 14 13.70 -12.40 -7.56
CA ASN A 14 12.75 -11.34 -7.93
C ASN A 14 11.34 -11.57 -7.36
N ALA A 15 11.05 -12.76 -6.82
CA ALA A 15 9.78 -13.05 -6.16
C ALA A 15 9.76 -12.59 -4.69
N PHE A 16 10.94 -12.41 -4.08
CA PHE A 16 11.08 -11.97 -2.70
C PHE A 16 11.35 -10.47 -2.62
N ALA A 17 10.63 -9.79 -1.72
CA ALA A 17 10.94 -8.42 -1.34
C ALA A 17 12.21 -8.39 -0.48
N SER A 18 13.08 -7.41 -0.69
CA SER A 18 14.27 -7.17 0.12
C SER A 18 14.49 -5.67 0.23
N ASP A 19 15.11 -5.22 1.32
CA ASP A 19 15.27 -3.79 1.63
C ASP A 19 16.01 -3.00 0.54
N ASN A 20 16.89 -3.68 -0.21
CA ASN A 20 17.70 -3.08 -1.28
C ASN A 20 17.07 -3.12 -2.67
N LYS A 21 15.87 -3.71 -2.84
CA LYS A 21 15.21 -3.82 -4.13
C LYS A 21 13.99 -2.90 -4.18
N PRO A 22 13.75 -2.21 -5.31
CA PRO A 22 12.54 -1.43 -5.48
C PRO A 22 11.32 -2.35 -5.37
N LEU A 23 10.22 -1.81 -4.84
CA LEU A 23 8.97 -2.54 -4.76
C LEU A 23 8.54 -3.03 -6.14
N GLY A 24 7.99 -4.25 -6.19
CA GLY A 24 7.46 -4.81 -7.42
C GLY A 24 6.33 -3.92 -7.97
N ALA A 25 6.43 -3.55 -9.24
CA ALA A 25 5.42 -2.75 -9.93
C ALA A 25 4.87 -3.52 -11.13
N ILE A 26 3.54 -3.58 -11.25
CA ILE A 26 2.87 -4.12 -12.44
C ILE A 26 2.97 -3.08 -13.55
N LYS A 27 3.67 -3.40 -14.64
CA LYS A 27 3.88 -2.46 -15.77
C LYS A 27 2.73 -2.44 -16.79
N VAL A 28 1.77 -3.35 -16.65
CA VAL A 28 0.80 -3.65 -17.72
C VAL A 28 -0.54 -2.95 -17.51
N HIS A 29 -0.92 -2.67 -16.26
CA HIS A 29 -2.24 -2.14 -15.93
C HIS A 29 -2.10 -0.96 -14.97
N GLU A 30 -2.72 0.16 -15.33
CA GLU A 30 -2.95 1.29 -14.44
C GLU A 30 -4.34 1.16 -13.82
N VAL A 31 -4.51 1.69 -12.62
CA VAL A 31 -5.79 1.63 -11.90
C VAL A 31 -6.48 2.98 -12.04
N ASP A 32 -7.60 2.99 -12.76
CA ASP A 32 -8.45 4.16 -12.87
C ASP A 32 -9.39 4.25 -11.66
N ILE A 33 -9.36 5.39 -10.98
CA ILE A 33 -10.30 5.68 -9.89
C ILE A 33 -11.44 6.53 -10.46
N THR A 34 -12.59 5.90 -10.70
CA THR A 34 -13.79 6.61 -11.16
C THR A 34 -14.48 7.34 -10.00
N LEU A 35 -14.74 8.63 -10.19
CA LEU A 35 -15.52 9.43 -9.26
C LEU A 35 -16.99 9.48 -9.69
N ASN A 36 -17.90 9.62 -8.72
CA ASN A 36 -19.34 9.77 -8.94
C ASN A 36 -19.78 11.24 -9.08
N ILE A 37 -18.82 12.15 -9.26
CA ILE A 37 -19.01 13.60 -9.37
C ILE A 37 -18.16 14.16 -10.51
N ASP A 38 -18.66 15.23 -11.13
CA ASP A 38 -17.95 15.98 -12.17
C ASP A 38 -17.27 17.22 -11.60
N ARG A 39 -16.34 17.79 -12.37
CA ARG A 39 -15.70 19.07 -12.05
C ARG A 39 -16.72 20.22 -12.16
N PRO A 40 -16.64 21.25 -11.30
CA PRO A 40 -15.63 21.45 -10.25
C PRO A 40 -15.91 20.61 -8.99
N TYR A 41 -14.85 20.05 -8.41
CA TYR A 41 -14.96 19.23 -7.21
C TYR A 41 -15.32 20.05 -5.97
N PRO A 42 -16.08 19.47 -5.01
CA PRO A 42 -16.45 20.14 -3.78
C PRO A 42 -15.23 20.49 -2.92
N PRO A 43 -15.26 21.60 -2.16
CA PRO A 43 -14.14 22.02 -1.30
C PRO A 43 -13.72 20.96 -0.27
N VAL A 44 -14.60 20.04 0.10
CA VAL A 44 -14.32 18.92 1.01
C VAL A 44 -13.25 17.96 0.46
N LEU A 45 -12.99 17.97 -0.85
CA LEU A 45 -11.90 17.22 -1.48
C LEU A 45 -10.58 17.99 -1.48
N ARG A 46 -10.55 19.26 -1.07
CA ARG A 46 -9.35 20.11 -0.94
C ARG A 46 -9.04 20.36 0.53
N ARG A 47 -8.70 19.31 1.26
CA ARG A 47 -8.49 19.40 2.71
C ARG A 47 -7.06 19.83 3.02
N PRO A 48 -6.86 20.76 3.98
CA PRO A 48 -5.54 21.14 4.45
C PRO A 48 -4.93 20.03 5.33
N ALA A 49 -3.61 20.02 5.44
CA ALA A 49 -2.90 19.12 6.35
C ALA A 49 -3.31 19.38 7.81
N TYR A 50 -3.37 18.32 8.61
CA TYR A 50 -3.61 18.45 10.04
C TYR A 50 -2.40 19.06 10.75
N PRO A 51 -2.61 19.88 11.81
CA PRO A 51 -1.53 20.31 12.67
C PRO A 51 -0.82 19.09 13.29
N ALA A 52 0.49 18.99 13.09
CA ALA A 52 1.31 17.91 13.62
C ALA A 52 2.25 18.45 14.70
N ASN A 53 2.42 17.69 15.78
CA ASN A 53 3.44 17.98 16.78
C ASN A 53 4.85 17.76 16.19
N PRO A 54 5.92 18.32 16.79
CA PRO A 54 7.27 18.22 16.24
C PRO A 54 7.73 16.77 15.98
N ARG A 55 7.46 15.86 16.91
CA ARG A 55 7.79 14.43 16.80
C ARG A 55 7.07 13.74 15.65
N ALA A 56 5.78 14.03 15.46
CA ALA A 56 4.99 13.50 14.37
C ALA A 56 5.46 14.04 13.02
N ARG A 57 5.88 15.32 12.96
CA ARG A 57 6.45 15.91 11.76
C ARG A 57 7.77 15.25 11.36
N GLU A 58 8.66 14.97 12.32
CA GLU A 58 9.91 14.24 12.07
C GLU A 58 9.65 12.82 11.56
N ALA A 59 8.71 12.10 12.19
CA ALA A 59 8.31 10.77 11.74
C ALA A 59 7.67 10.79 10.34
N LEU A 60 6.87 11.81 10.04
CA LEU A 60 6.25 12.00 8.74
C LEU A 60 7.29 12.28 7.65
N GLU A 61 8.23 13.18 7.92
CA GLU A 61 9.32 13.50 6.99
C GLU A 61 10.14 12.24 6.67
N LYS A 62 10.52 11.46 7.68
CA LYS A 62 11.24 10.20 7.49
C LYS A 62 10.48 9.24 6.57
N ASN A 63 9.20 8.98 6.86
CA ASN A 63 8.36 8.10 6.04
C ASN A 63 8.19 8.63 4.60
N ILE A 64 8.04 9.94 4.41
CA ILE A 64 7.92 10.55 3.09
C ILE A 64 9.21 10.33 2.29
N GLN A 65 10.38 10.55 2.88
CA GLN A 65 11.66 10.34 2.20
C GLN A 65 11.85 8.87 1.81
N GLU A 66 11.53 7.93 2.70
CA GLU A 66 11.59 6.49 2.42
C GLU A 66 10.66 6.11 1.25
N LEU A 67 9.42 6.59 1.25
CA LEU A 67 8.47 6.31 0.18
C LEU A 67 8.84 6.96 -1.17
N ILE A 68 9.52 8.11 -1.15
CA ILE A 68 10.10 8.72 -2.36
C ILE A 68 11.26 7.85 -2.89
N GLN A 69 12.14 7.37 -2.01
CA GLN A 69 13.25 6.49 -2.40
C GLN A 69 12.76 5.17 -2.99
N LEU A 70 11.67 4.62 -2.44
CA LEU A 70 11.01 3.42 -2.95
C LEU A 70 10.23 3.66 -4.26
N GLY A 71 10.10 4.91 -4.71
CA GLY A 71 9.36 5.28 -5.92
C GLY A 71 7.84 5.21 -5.78
N VAL A 72 7.32 5.15 -4.56
CA VAL A 72 5.87 5.11 -4.27
C VAL A 72 5.27 6.51 -4.31
N LEU A 73 6.02 7.51 -3.82
CA LEU A 73 5.61 8.92 -3.83
C LEU A 73 6.43 9.74 -4.81
N ARG A 74 5.77 10.71 -5.45
CA ARG A 74 6.41 11.71 -6.32
C ARG A 74 6.05 13.11 -5.84
N LYS A 75 7.02 14.03 -5.92
CA LYS A 75 6.76 15.46 -5.73
C LYS A 75 5.96 16.00 -6.92
N VAL A 76 4.85 16.65 -6.61
CA VAL A 76 4.03 17.37 -7.59
C VAL A 76 4.77 18.64 -8.02
N SER A 77 4.75 18.96 -9.31
CA SER A 77 5.41 20.17 -9.84
C SER A 77 4.52 21.41 -9.62
N HIS A 78 5.11 22.60 -9.58
CA HIS A 78 4.36 23.87 -9.44
C HIS A 78 3.38 24.12 -10.60
N ASN A 79 3.58 23.47 -11.75
CA ASN A 79 2.75 23.63 -12.94
C ASN A 79 1.59 22.61 -12.99
N GLU A 80 1.56 21.65 -12.07
CA GLU A 80 0.56 20.58 -12.02
C GLU A 80 -0.56 20.99 -11.05
N GLU A 81 -1.76 21.20 -11.58
CA GLU A 81 -2.91 21.57 -10.75
C GLU A 81 -3.41 20.36 -9.96
N VAL A 82 -3.38 20.47 -8.63
CA VAL A 82 -3.91 19.45 -7.72
C VAL A 82 -5.30 19.84 -7.26
N GLU A 83 -6.31 19.18 -7.81
CA GLU A 83 -7.70 19.48 -7.48
C GLU A 83 -8.21 18.75 -6.23
N VAL A 84 -7.52 17.68 -5.82
CA VAL A 84 -7.89 16.81 -4.68
C VAL A 84 -6.69 16.64 -3.74
N THR A 85 -6.88 16.96 -2.46
CA THR A 85 -5.88 16.81 -1.40
C THR A 85 -6.48 16.12 -0.19
N THR A 86 -5.77 15.10 0.30
CA THR A 86 -6.15 14.32 1.48
C THR A 86 -5.09 14.51 2.57
N PRO A 87 -5.48 14.85 3.82
CA PRO A 87 -4.51 15.04 4.88
C PRO A 87 -3.98 13.69 5.35
N VAL A 88 -2.81 13.74 5.94
CA VAL A 88 -2.08 12.58 6.41
C VAL A 88 -1.88 12.67 7.92
N ILE A 89 -1.94 11.53 8.60
CA ILE A 89 -1.69 11.37 10.02
C ILE A 89 -0.61 10.31 10.24
N ILE A 90 -0.01 10.32 11.44
CA ILE A 90 0.89 9.28 11.89
C ILE A 90 0.14 8.33 12.81
N ALA A 91 0.21 7.04 12.51
CA ALA A 91 -0.24 5.97 13.39
C ALA A 91 0.97 5.22 13.94
N CYS A 92 1.04 5.07 15.26
CA CYS A 92 2.11 4.34 15.93
C CYS A 92 1.59 2.97 16.38
N HIS A 93 2.35 1.91 16.09
CA HIS A 93 2.09 0.56 16.55
C HIS A 93 3.40 -0.18 16.83
N ASN A 94 3.55 -0.75 18.02
CA ASN A 94 4.74 -1.51 18.45
C ASN A 94 6.07 -0.83 18.08
N ASP A 95 6.26 0.40 18.54
CA ASP A 95 7.42 1.27 18.29
C ASP A 95 7.68 1.68 16.83
N LYS A 96 6.83 1.25 15.89
CA LYS A 96 6.87 1.67 14.48
C LYS A 96 5.83 2.76 14.24
N SER A 97 6.21 3.80 13.52
CA SER A 97 5.32 4.89 13.11
C SER A 97 5.11 4.85 11.60
N GLY A 98 3.87 4.63 11.16
CA GLY A 98 3.48 4.62 9.76
C GLY A 98 2.66 5.85 9.37
N MET A 99 2.85 6.29 8.13
CA MET A 99 2.07 7.35 7.51
C MET A 99 0.71 6.82 7.02
N VAL A 100 -0.39 7.48 7.36
CA VAL A 100 -1.76 7.05 7.00
C VAL A 100 -2.54 8.22 6.40
N GLY A 101 -3.11 8.05 5.19
CA GLY A 101 -3.97 9.04 4.54
C GLY A 101 -5.43 8.95 4.99
N ASP A 102 -6.08 10.10 5.21
CA ASP A 102 -7.49 10.18 5.61
C ASP A 102 -8.45 10.23 4.39
N PHE A 103 -8.66 9.09 3.75
CA PHE A 103 -9.49 8.99 2.54
C PHE A 103 -11.01 8.97 2.77
N ARG A 104 -11.50 9.25 3.99
CA ARG A 104 -12.94 9.12 4.30
C ARG A 104 -13.82 10.02 3.42
N ALA A 105 -13.41 11.28 3.24
CA ALA A 105 -14.12 12.21 2.37
C ALA A 105 -14.02 11.75 0.90
N PHE A 106 -12.83 11.39 0.46
CA PHE A 106 -12.56 10.92 -0.90
C PHE A 106 -13.39 9.69 -1.28
N ASN A 107 -13.44 8.69 -0.41
CA ASN A 107 -14.17 7.44 -0.62
C ASN A 107 -15.69 7.62 -0.73
N THR A 108 -16.25 8.74 -0.24
CA THR A 108 -17.68 9.06 -0.43
C THR A 108 -17.99 9.37 -1.91
N TYR A 109 -16.97 9.84 -2.64
CA TYR A 109 -17.08 10.27 -4.03
C TYR A 109 -16.51 9.26 -5.03
N THR A 110 -16.00 8.11 -4.58
CA THR A 110 -15.53 7.05 -5.47
C THR A 110 -16.66 6.09 -5.82
N VAL A 111 -16.67 5.59 -7.06
CA VAL A 111 -17.56 4.50 -7.45
C VAL A 111 -16.97 3.19 -6.90
N PRO A 112 -17.72 2.40 -6.10
CA PRO A 112 -17.20 1.16 -5.57
C PRO A 112 -17.03 0.12 -6.67
N ASP A 113 -15.81 -0.38 -6.84
CA ASP A 113 -15.55 -1.54 -7.69
C ASP A 113 -16.12 -2.79 -7.01
N ARG A 114 -17.01 -3.50 -7.71
CA ARG A 114 -17.68 -4.70 -7.21
C ARG A 114 -16.93 -5.93 -7.72
N TYR A 115 -15.69 -6.09 -7.27
CA TYR A 115 -14.96 -7.34 -7.43
C TYR A 115 -15.06 -8.16 -6.13
N PRO A 116 -15.90 -9.21 -6.08
CA PRO A 116 -16.08 -9.97 -4.85
C PRO A 116 -14.79 -10.72 -4.51
N ILE A 117 -14.17 -10.35 -3.38
CA ILE A 117 -13.10 -11.15 -2.79
C ILE A 117 -13.78 -12.34 -2.09
N PRO A 118 -13.50 -13.59 -2.51
CA PRO A 118 -14.14 -14.76 -1.94
C PRO A 118 -13.80 -14.89 -0.45
N GLY A 119 -14.74 -15.42 0.33
CA GLY A 119 -14.52 -15.62 1.75
C GLY A 119 -13.38 -16.60 2.04
N ILE A 120 -12.70 -16.44 3.18
CA ILE A 120 -11.63 -17.35 3.61
C ILE A 120 -12.14 -18.81 3.63
N GLN A 121 -13.36 -19.05 4.10
CA GLN A 121 -13.92 -20.40 4.13
C GLN A 121 -14.24 -20.96 2.74
N GLU A 122 -14.76 -20.12 1.84
CA GLU A 122 -15.08 -20.51 0.47
C GLU A 122 -13.81 -20.89 -0.29
N THR A 123 -12.76 -20.07 -0.19
CA THR A 123 -11.45 -20.36 -0.78
C THR A 123 -10.83 -21.64 -0.20
N LEU A 124 -10.85 -21.84 1.12
CA LEU A 124 -10.32 -23.06 1.74
C LEU A 124 -11.07 -24.32 1.30
N THR A 125 -12.40 -24.24 1.18
CA THR A 125 -13.22 -25.36 0.70
C THR A 125 -12.89 -25.72 -0.75
N GLN A 126 -12.69 -24.72 -1.61
CA GLN A 126 -12.27 -24.93 -2.99
C GLN A 126 -10.91 -25.63 -3.07
N VAL A 127 -9.93 -25.20 -2.25
CA VAL A 127 -8.61 -25.82 -2.23
C VAL A 127 -8.65 -27.24 -1.68
N TYR A 128 -9.44 -27.54 -0.65
CA TYR A 128 -9.55 -28.90 -0.10
C TYR A 128 -10.11 -29.92 -1.10
N ASN A 129 -10.98 -29.47 -2.00
CA ASN A 129 -11.56 -30.32 -3.06
C ASN A 129 -10.60 -30.58 -4.22
N ILE A 130 -9.49 -29.85 -4.29
CA ILE A 130 -8.39 -30.08 -5.22
C ILE A 130 -7.34 -30.85 -4.43
N ASN A 131 -6.99 -32.07 -4.82
CA ASN A 131 -5.97 -32.90 -4.13
C ASN A 131 -4.54 -32.31 -4.25
N GLY A 132 -4.34 -31.05 -3.87
CA GLY A 132 -3.08 -30.34 -3.94
C GLY A 132 -2.40 -30.28 -2.57
N CYS A 133 -1.07 -30.46 -2.57
CA CYS A 133 -0.24 -30.24 -1.39
C CYS A 133 -0.23 -28.73 -1.05
N ILE A 134 -0.77 -28.35 0.10
CA ILE A 134 -0.73 -26.97 0.59
C ILE A 134 0.54 -26.79 1.43
N GLU A 135 1.50 -26.01 0.93
CA GLU A 135 2.63 -25.55 1.74
C GLU A 135 2.30 -24.19 2.35
N ARG A 136 2.14 -24.18 3.68
CA ARG A 136 1.88 -22.95 4.43
C ARG A 136 3.21 -22.23 4.65
N LEU A 137 3.39 -21.07 4.03
CA LEU A 137 4.48 -20.15 4.38
C LEU A 137 4.26 -19.68 5.83
N SER A 138 5.03 -20.22 6.77
CA SER A 138 4.86 -19.93 8.19
C SER A 138 5.31 -18.49 8.52
N PRO A 139 4.72 -17.80 9.52
CA PRO A 139 5.10 -16.42 9.87
C PRO A 139 6.53 -16.29 10.45
N LYS A 140 7.19 -17.39 10.78
CA LYS A 140 8.50 -17.39 11.48
C LYS A 140 9.69 -16.96 10.60
N PHE A 141 9.45 -16.54 9.35
CA PHE A 141 10.51 -16.09 8.44
C PHE A 141 10.87 -14.60 8.58
N PHE A 142 10.12 -13.81 9.36
CA PHE A 142 10.32 -12.35 9.47
C PHE A 142 10.94 -11.84 10.78
N ASP A 143 11.32 -12.72 11.70
CA ASP A 143 12.09 -12.34 12.90
C ASP A 143 13.58 -12.68 12.69
N ALA A 144 14.31 -11.77 12.07
CA ALA A 144 15.77 -11.70 12.08
C ALA A 144 16.21 -10.23 12.11
#